data_AF-A0A7X0AS04-F1
#
_entry.id   AF-A0A7X0AS04-F1
#
_cell.length_a   1.000
_cell.length_b   1.000
_cell.length_c   1.000
_cell.angle_alpha   90.00
_cell.angle_beta   90.00
_cell.angle_gamma   90.00
#
_symmetry.space_group_name_H-M   'P 1'
#
loop_
_entity.id
_entity.type
_entity.pdbx_description
1 polymer ?
#
loop_
_entity_poly.entity_id
_entity_poly.type
_entity_poly.pdbx_seq_one_letter_code
_entity_poly.pdbx_strand_id
1 'polypeptide(L)' 'MPSTNRSPSEFAFEINDAEYTAILSDADPDGVLVSLRLPSGKIVTITEPYEVFYSTAEAVNAARLFAADLGREA' A
#
# COMPACT_ATOMS: atom_id res chain seq x y z
N MET A 1 16.04 -8.35 20.92
CA MET A 1 15.82 -7.31 19.91
C MET A 1 14.35 -6.92 20.00
N PRO A 2 13.97 -5.65 20.19
CA PRO A 2 12.57 -5.30 20.13
C PRO A 2 12.13 -5.47 18.67
N SER A 3 11.41 -6.56 18.38
CA SER A 3 10.59 -6.62 17.18
C SER A 3 9.52 -5.56 17.38
N THR A 4 9.76 -4.33 16.93
CA THR A 4 8.72 -3.32 16.78
C THR A 4 7.82 -3.82 15.66
N ASN A 5 7.00 -4.81 15.97
CA ASN A 5 5.88 -5.23 15.16
C ASN A 5 4.83 -4.12 15.30
N ARG A 6 5.10 -2.96 14.70
CA ARG A 6 4.09 -1.91 14.59
C ARG A 6 2.97 -2.53 13.76
N SER A 7 1.76 -2.43 14.27
CA SER A 7 0.59 -2.93 13.56
C SER A 7 0.56 -2.33 12.16
N PRO A 8 0.26 -3.12 11.12
CA PRO A 8 0.11 -2.58 9.78
C PRO A 8 -0.93 -1.47 9.79
N SER A 9 -0.62 -0.37 9.13
CA SER A 9 -1.53 0.78 9.02
C SER A 9 -2.39 0.62 7.78
N GLU A 10 -3.70 0.57 7.95
CA GLU A 10 -4.66 0.41 6.85
C GLU A 10 -5.26 1.75 6.45
N PHE A 11 -5.24 2.04 5.16
CA PHE A 11 -5.73 3.27 4.55
C PHE A 11 -6.74 2.90 3.46
N ALA A 12 -8.03 3.09 3.75
CA ALA A 12 -9.08 2.95 2.75
C ALA A 12 -9.17 4.21 1.90
N PHE A 13 -9.35 4.04 0.59
CA PHE A 13 -9.61 5.13 -0.35
C PHE A 13 -10.45 4.64 -1.52
N GLU A 14 -11.22 5.56 -2.11
CA GLU A 14 -12.09 5.28 -3.23
C GLU A 14 -11.47 5.83 -4.54
N ILE A 15 -11.53 5.02 -5.60
CA ILE A 15 -11.16 5.43 -6.95
C ILE A 15 -12.23 4.91 -7.92
N ASN A 16 -12.84 5.81 -8.70
CA ASN A 16 -13.87 5.45 -9.69
C ASN A 16 -15.02 4.62 -9.10
N ASP A 17 -15.58 5.02 -7.94
CA ASP A 17 -16.67 4.29 -7.23
C ASP A 17 -16.26 2.89 -6.71
N ALA A 18 -14.97 2.55 -6.76
CA ALA A 18 -14.42 1.33 -6.21
C ALA A 18 -13.61 1.62 -4.93
N GLU A 19 -13.88 0.84 -3.87
CA GLU A 19 -13.13 0.90 -2.62
C GLU A 19 -11.84 0.08 -2.70
N TYR A 20 -10.74 0.71 -2.33
CA TYR A 20 -9.42 0.10 -2.22
C TYR A 20 -8.90 0.28 -0.80
N THR A 21 -8.05 -0.64 -0.35
CA THR A 21 -7.38 -0.54 0.95
C THR A 21 -5.88 -0.72 0.79
N ALA A 22 -5.09 0.31 1.09
CA ALA A 22 -3.65 0.18 1.22
C ALA A 22 -3.29 -0.22 2.65
N ILE A 23 -2.57 -1.32 2.78
CA ILE A 23 -2.08 -1.89 4.03
C ILE A 23 -0.58 -1.66 4.02
N LEU A 24 -0.11 -0.77 4.88
CA LEU A 24 1.31 -0.47 5.04
C LEU A 24 1.87 -1.27 6.19
N SER A 25 2.90 -2.07 5.93
CA SER A 25 3.65 -2.80 6.95
C SER A 25 5.11 -2.39 6.89
N ASP A 26 5.65 -1.87 7.98
CA ASP A 26 7.10 -1.74 8.20
C ASP A 26 7.67 -3.12 8.50
N ALA A 27 7.77 -4.00 7.49
CA ALA A 27 8.23 -5.36 7.76
C ALA A 27 9.76 -5.47 7.85
N ASP A 28 10.54 -4.50 7.36
CA ASP A 28 12.01 -4.61 7.37
C ASP A 28 12.70 -3.25 7.51
N PRO A 29 13.92 -3.21 8.10
CA PRO A 29 14.76 -2.01 8.09
C PRO A 29 15.19 -1.58 6.68
N ASP A 30 14.98 -2.42 5.67
CA ASP A 30 15.39 -2.22 4.27
C ASP A 30 14.27 -1.69 3.35
N GLY A 31 12.99 -1.72 3.77
CA GLY A 31 11.89 -1.39 2.85
C GLY A 31 10.51 -1.23 3.46
N VAL A 32 9.60 -0.62 2.68
CA VAL A 32 8.18 -0.49 3.04
C VAL A 32 7.38 -1.48 2.20
N LEU A 33 6.62 -2.35 2.88
CA LEU A 33 5.68 -3.25 2.22
C LEU A 33 4.31 -2.57 2.12
N VAL A 34 3.85 -2.40 0.89
CA VAL A 34 2.57 -1.77 0.57
C VAL A 34 1.67 -2.83 -0.06
N SER A 35 0.68 -3.33 0.68
CA SER A 35 -0.31 -4.27 0.14
C SER A 35 -1.59 -3.54 -0.22
N LEU A 36 -1.95 -3.52 -1.50
CA LEU A 36 -3.18 -2.97 -2.01
C LEU A 36 -4.25 -4.07 -2.12
N ARG A 37 -5.33 -3.95 -1.36
CA ARG A 37 -6.55 -4.74 -1.55
C ARG A 37 -7.46 -4.05 -2.56
N LEU A 38 -7.77 -4.75 -3.64
CA LEU A 38 -8.70 -4.34 -4.68
C LEU A 38 -10.15 -4.60 -4.25
N PRO A 39 -11.14 -3.91 -4.86
CA PRO A 39 -12.57 -4.16 -4.66
C PRO A 39 -12.98 -5.61 -5.02
N SER A 40 -12.24 -6.24 -5.94
CA SER A 40 -12.44 -7.65 -6.30
C SER A 40 -12.03 -8.63 -5.18
N GLY A 41 -11.46 -8.14 -4.08
CA GLY A 41 -10.87 -8.94 -3.00
C GLY A 41 -9.46 -9.43 -3.29
N LYS A 42 -8.93 -9.19 -4.50
CA LYS A 42 -7.54 -9.48 -4.85
C LYS A 42 -6.61 -8.58 -4.03
N ILE A 43 -5.55 -9.15 -3.48
CA ILE A 43 -4.50 -8.38 -2.80
C ILE A 43 -3.26 -8.38 -3.70
N VAL A 44 -2.70 -7.19 -3.93
CA VAL A 44 -1.47 -6.98 -4.69
C VAL A 44 -0.45 -6.37 -3.74
N THR A 45 0.69 -7.02 -3.57
CA THR A 45 1.76 -6.51 -2.71
C THR A 45 2.82 -5.85 -3.57
N ILE A 46 3.11 -4.60 -3.24
CA ILE A 46 4.17 -3.78 -3.81
C ILE A 46 5.26 -3.72 -2.74
N THR A 47 6.44 -4.22 -3.09
CA THR A 47 7.62 -4.14 -2.23
C THR A 47 8.56 -3.14 -2.87
N GLU A 48 8.71 -1.98 -2.26
CA GLU A 48 9.64 -0.96 -2.72
C GLU A 48 10.66 -0.65 -1.61
N PRO A 49 11.91 -0.33 -1.98
CA PRO A 49 12.93 0.05 -1.01
C PRO A 49 12.54 1.33 -0.28
N TYR A 50 12.98 1.48 0.97
CA TYR A 50 12.64 2.64 1.82
C TYR A 50 13.12 3.97 1.20
N GLU A 51 14.12 3.92 0.32
CA GLU A 51 14.62 5.07 -0.46
C GLU A 51 13.56 5.68 -1.38
N VAL A 52 12.51 4.94 -1.74
CA VAL A 52 11.41 5.42 -2.60
C VAL A 52 10.27 6.01 -1.79
N PHE A 53 10.07 5.57 -0.55
CA PHE A 53 9.00 6.04 0.32
C PHE A 53 9.56 6.69 1.57
N TYR A 54 9.81 8.00 1.50
CA TYR A 54 10.27 8.79 2.65
C TYR A 54 9.17 9.01 3.68
N SER A 55 7.91 8.73 3.34
CA SER A 55 6.77 8.87 4.25
C SER A 55 5.60 7.94 3.90
N THR A 56 4.82 7.58 4.92
CA THR A 56 3.53 6.86 4.80
C THR A 56 2.62 7.48 3.73
N ALA A 57 2.57 8.81 3.64
CA ALA A 57 1.74 9.52 2.67
C ALA A 57 2.16 9.24 1.21
N GLU A 58 3.46 9.11 0.94
CA GLU A 58 3.97 8.78 -0.39
C GLU A 58 3.67 7.34 -0.77
N ALA A 59 3.82 6.41 0.19
CA ALA A 59 3.45 5.01 0.00
C ALA A 59 1.95 4.85 -0.31
N VAL A 60 1.09 5.57 0.43
CA VAL A 60 -0.37 5.61 0.15
C VAL A 60 -0.64 6.24 -1.22
N ASN A 61 0.07 7.32 -1.58
CA ASN A 61 -0.11 7.97 -2.87
C ASN A 61 0.31 7.06 -4.03
N ALA A 62 1.41 6.31 -3.91
CA ALA A 62 1.82 5.33 -4.90
C ALA A 62 0.82 4.16 -5.01
N ALA A 63 0.32 3.65 -3.88
CA ALA A 63 -0.74 2.65 -3.87
C ALA A 63 -2.01 3.16 -4.59
N ARG A 64 -2.34 4.45 -4.39
CA ARG A 64 -3.47 5.10 -5.05
C ARG A 64 -3.25 5.25 -6.56
N LEU A 65 -2.05 5.65 -6.99
CA LEU A 65 -1.70 5.76 -8.41
C LEU A 65 -1.73 4.39 -9.08
N PHE A 66 -1.20 3.36 -8.43
CA PHE A 66 -1.23 1.98 -8.91
C PHE A 66 -2.65 1.42 -8.99
N ALA A 67 -3.48 1.70 -7.98
CA ALA A 67 -4.91 1.35 -8.01
C ALA A 67 -5.66 2.07 -9.14
N ALA A 68 -5.34 3.34 -9.39
CA ALA A 68 -5.92 4.11 -10.50
C ALA A 68 -5.51 3.53 -11.86
N ASP A 69 -4.27 3.10 -12.02
CA ASP A 69 -3.77 2.46 -13.24
C ASP A 69 -4.47 1.12 -13.49
N LEU A 70 -4.51 0.25 -12.47
CA LEU A 70 -5.25 -1.02 -12.52
C LEU A 70 -6.74 -0.85 -12.84
N GLY A 71 -7.37 0.18 -12.30
CA GLY A 71 -8.77 0.50 -12.57
C GLY A 71 -9.04 1.04 -13.98
N ARG A 72 -8.00 1.40 -14.75
CA ARG A 72 -8.13 1.80 -16.18
C ARG A 72 -7.97 0.62 -17.14
N GLU A 73 -7.34 -0.46 -16.70
CA GLU A 73 -7.15 -1.67 -17.50
C GLU A 73 -8.29 -2.70 -17.36
N ALA A 74 -9.22 -2.48 -16.41
CA ALA A 74 -10.35 -3.37 -16.10
C ALA A 74 -11.61 -3.10 -16.92
#